data_AF-A0A2V9JXV4-F1
#
_entry.id   AF-A0A2V9JXV4-F1
#
_cell.length_a   1.000
_cell.length_b   1.000
_cell.length_c   1.000
_cell.angle_alpha   90.00
_cell.angle_beta   90.00
_cell.angle_gamma   90.00
#
_symmetry.space_group_name_H-M   'P 1'
#
loop_
_entity.id
_entity.type
_entity.pdbx_description
1 polymer ?
#
loop_
_entity_poly.entity_id
_entity_poly.type
_entity_poly.pdbx_seq_one_letter_code
_entity_poly.pdbx_strand_id
1 'polypeptide(L)'
;MAFVAITLEDYVGQFMRANPGSQRAQVVARLRDALSAHRSGVRCACREPIWVLAAAEAGYSCFTCITGESAPVDDYELADALEGRDV
;
A
#
# COMPACT_ATOMS: atom_id res chain seq x y z
N MET A 1 12.86 -2.62 11.18
CA MET A 1 11.98 -1.43 11.22
C MET A 1 10.88 -1.65 10.19
N ALA A 2 9.64 -1.36 10.55
CA ALA A 2 8.45 -1.78 9.80
C ALA A 2 7.59 -0.56 9.46
N PHE A 3 6.69 -0.76 8.49
CA PHE A 3 5.67 0.23 8.15
C PHE A 3 4.85 0.66 9.37
N VAL A 4 4.33 1.88 9.30
CA VAL A 4 3.30 2.38 10.20
C VAL A 4 1.94 1.90 9.70
N ALA A 5 1.21 1.16 10.53
CA ALA A 5 -0.13 0.68 10.15
C ALA A 5 -1.12 1.85 10.03
N ILE A 6 -1.91 1.88 8.96
CA ILE A 6 -3.02 2.82 8.76
C ILE A 6 -4.28 2.07 8.29
N THR A 7 -5.46 2.54 8.67
CA THR A 7 -6.71 1.99 8.14
C THR A 7 -6.95 2.51 6.71
N LEU A 8 -7.72 1.75 5.92
CA LEU A 8 -8.11 2.20 4.58
C LEU A 8 -8.87 3.53 4.64
N GLU A 9 -9.74 3.72 5.64
CA GLU A 9 -10.55 4.93 5.77
C GLU A 9 -9.70 6.16 6.12
N ASP A 10 -8.73 6.01 7.03
CA ASP A 10 -7.82 7.08 7.42
C ASP A 10 -6.92 7.49 6.26
N TYR A 11 -6.33 6.52 5.56
CA TYR A 11 -5.51 6.79 4.37
C TYR A 11 -6.32 7.51 3.29
N VAL A 12 -7.52 7.01 2.96
CA VAL A 12 -8.39 7.67 1.98
C VAL A 12 -8.77 9.07 2.44
N GLY A 13 -9.03 9.27 3.73
CA GLY A 13 -9.28 10.59 4.31
C GLY A 13 -8.12 11.56 4.09
N GLN A 14 -6.89 11.13 4.34
CA GLN A 14 -5.68 11.93 4.09
C GLN A 14 -5.48 12.21 2.60
N PHE A 15 -5.60 11.18 1.75
CA PHE A 15 -5.44 11.27 0.31
C PHE A 15 -6.39 12.31 -0.31
N MET A 16 -7.67 12.29 0.10
CA MET A 16 -8.67 13.21 -0.44
C MET A 16 -8.42 14.66 -0.03
N ARG A 17 -7.83 14.90 1.15
CA ARG A 17 -7.42 16.26 1.57
C ARG A 17 -6.20 16.75 0.78
N ALA A 18 -5.24 15.87 0.52
CA ALA A 18 -4.02 16.19 -0.21
C ALA A 18 -4.24 16.34 -1.72
N ASN A 19 -5.23 15.64 -2.28
CA ASN A 19 -5.49 15.61 -3.72
C ASN A 19 -6.92 16.06 -4.07
N PRO A 20 -7.22 17.37 -3.98
CA PRO A 20 -8.51 17.92 -4.39
C PRO A 20 -8.87 17.52 -5.82
N GLY A 21 -10.11 17.08 -6.05
CA GLY A 21 -10.59 16.64 -7.36
C GLY A 21 -10.44 15.14 -7.63
N SER A 22 -9.74 14.40 -6.76
CA SER A 22 -9.74 12.94 -6.80
C SER A 22 -11.13 12.37 -6.50
N GLN A 23 -11.43 11.20 -7.04
CA GLN A 23 -12.70 10.51 -6.80
C GLN A 23 -12.52 9.42 -5.74
N ARG A 24 -13.11 9.62 -4.55
CA ARG A 24 -12.99 8.70 -3.41
C ARG A 24 -13.25 7.24 -3.79
N ALA A 25 -14.29 6.99 -4.58
CA ALA A 25 -14.65 5.65 -5.01
C ALA A 25 -13.55 4.97 -5.85
N GLN A 26 -12.86 5.71 -6.71
CA GLN A 26 -11.77 5.17 -7.53
C GLN A 26 -10.53 4.87 -6.69
N VAL A 27 -10.20 5.74 -5.72
CA VAL A 27 -9.11 5.50 -4.77
C VAL A 27 -9.35 4.24 -3.95
N VAL A 28 -10.56 4.11 -3.38
CA VAL A 28 -10.96 2.90 -2.63
C VAL A 28 -10.91 1.64 -3.50
N ALA A 29 -11.37 1.72 -4.74
CA ALA A 29 -11.34 0.58 -5.66
C ALA A 29 -9.92 0.09 -5.94
N ARG A 30 -8.99 1.00 -6.24
CA ARG A 30 -7.57 0.66 -6.51
C ARG A 30 -6.87 0.09 -5.28
N LEU A 31 -7.12 0.63 -4.09
CA LEU A 31 -6.59 0.10 -2.83
C LEU A 31 -7.10 -1.31 -2.53
N ARG A 32 -8.39 -1.58 -2.76
CA ARG A 32 -8.97 -2.92 -2.58
C ARG A 32 -8.44 -3.92 -3.59
N ASP A 33 -8.24 -3.50 -4.83
CA ASP A 33 -7.61 -4.33 -5.87
C ASP A 33 -6.18 -4.70 -5.48
N ALA A 34 -5.34 -3.73 -5.10
CA ALA A 34 -3.98 -3.97 -4.64
C ALA A 34 -3.95 -4.88 -3.39
N LEU A 35 -4.87 -4.70 -2.44
CA LEU A 35 -4.98 -5.56 -1.26
C LEU A 35 -5.39 -6.99 -1.64
N SER A 36 -6.31 -7.15 -2.60
CA SER A 36 -6.71 -8.46 -3.12
C SER A 36 -5.56 -9.16 -3.83
N ALA A 37 -4.79 -8.45 -4.66
CA ALA A 37 -3.59 -8.97 -5.31
C ALA A 37 -2.55 -9.42 -4.28
N HIS A 38 -2.32 -8.61 -3.24
CA HIS A 38 -1.42 -8.95 -2.14
C HIS A 38 -1.83 -10.25 -1.45
N ARG A 39 -3.12 -10.36 -1.05
CA ARG A 39 -3.70 -11.56 -0.41
C ARG A 39 -3.69 -12.78 -1.32
N SER A 40 -3.76 -12.58 -2.63
CA SER A 40 -3.68 -13.65 -3.64
C SER A 40 -2.25 -14.11 -3.92
N GLY A 41 -1.25 -13.53 -3.25
CA GLY A 41 0.14 -13.95 -3.40
C GLY A 41 0.92 -13.24 -4.50
N VAL A 42 0.38 -12.17 -5.11
CA VAL A 42 1.14 -11.36 -6.08
C VAL A 42 2.39 -10.78 -5.39
N ARG A 43 3.51 -10.80 -6.11
CA ARG A 43 4.82 -10.33 -5.64
C ARG A 43 5.43 -9.36 -6.64
N CYS A 44 6.33 -8.53 -6.14
CA CYS A 44 7.21 -7.73 -6.99
C CYS A 44 8.13 -8.65 -7.82
N ALA A 45 8.73 -8.12 -8.89
CA ALA A 45 9.72 -8.83 -9.69
C ALA A 45 10.92 -9.35 -8.85
N CYS A 46 11.28 -8.65 -7.76
CA CYS A 46 12.30 -9.09 -6.82
C CYS A 46 11.83 -10.17 -5.83
N ARG A 47 10.56 -10.60 -5.93
CA ARG A 47 9.85 -11.60 -5.10
C ARG A 47 9.41 -11.14 -3.72
N GLU A 48 9.73 -9.92 -3.32
CA GLU A 48 9.17 -9.32 -2.11
C GLU A 48 7.65 -9.10 -2.24
N PRO A 49 6.90 -9.10 -1.13
CA PRO A 49 5.48 -8.78 -1.19
C PRO A 49 5.28 -7.33 -1.63
N ILE A 50 4.20 -7.08 -2.37
CA ILE A 50 3.87 -5.74 -2.86
C ILE A 50 3.52 -4.81 -1.69
N TRP A 51 3.89 -3.53 -1.83
CA TRP A 51 3.51 -2.46 -0.91
C TRP A 51 2.14 -1.94 -1.33
N VAL A 52 1.07 -2.32 -0.62
CA VAL A 52 -0.32 -2.18 -1.08
C VAL A 52 -0.70 -0.72 -1.32
N LEU A 53 -0.34 0.18 -0.39
CA LEU A 53 -0.66 1.60 -0.55
C LEU A 53 -0.07 2.20 -1.84
N ALA A 54 1.20 1.94 -2.13
CA ALA A 54 1.81 2.46 -3.36
C ALA A 54 1.43 1.63 -4.59
N ALA A 55 1.16 0.34 -4.45
CA ALA A 55 0.81 -0.53 -5.55
C ALA A 55 -0.52 -0.14 -6.23
N ALA A 56 -1.43 0.49 -5.49
CA ALA A 56 -2.65 1.08 -6.01
C ALA A 56 -2.41 2.21 -7.05
N GLU A 57 -1.22 2.82 -7.05
CA GLU A 57 -0.87 3.98 -7.89
C GLU A 57 0.32 3.70 -8.83
N ALA A 58 1.33 2.97 -8.37
CA ALA A 58 2.60 2.73 -9.05
C ALA A 58 2.75 1.32 -9.64
N GLY A 59 1.70 0.49 -9.53
CA GLY A 59 1.70 -0.91 -9.95
C GLY A 59 2.30 -1.87 -8.90
N TYR A 60 2.15 -3.17 -9.14
CA TYR A 60 2.42 -4.25 -8.17
C TYR A 60 3.93 -4.46 -7.85
N SER A 61 4.54 -3.48 -7.19
CA SER A 61 5.94 -3.48 -6.77
C SER A 61 6.08 -3.38 -5.24
N CYS A 62 7.22 -3.81 -4.70
CA CYS A 62 7.55 -3.66 -3.29
C CYS A 62 8.10 -2.26 -3.01
N PHE A 63 8.17 -1.90 -1.72
CA PHE A 63 8.71 -0.61 -1.27
C PHE A 63 10.07 -0.27 -1.89
N THR A 64 11.08 -1.14 -1.71
CA THR A 64 12.44 -0.89 -2.20
C THR A 64 12.50 -0.72 -3.72
N CYS A 65 11.68 -1.44 -4.49
CA CYS A 65 11.65 -1.26 -5.94
C CYS A 65 10.95 0.04 -6.37
N ILE A 66 10.06 0.59 -5.54
CA ILE A 66 9.37 1.87 -5.80
C ILE A 66 10.24 3.05 -5.38
N THR A 67 10.83 3.01 -4.18
CA THR A 67 11.52 4.16 -3.56
C THR A 67 13.05 4.11 -3.71
N GLY A 68 13.62 2.91 -3.90
CA GLY A 68 15.06 2.68 -3.81
C GLY A 68 15.57 2.57 -2.37
N GLU A 69 14.69 2.67 -1.36
CA GLU A 69 15.06 2.67 0.05
C GLU A 69 15.05 1.25 0.64
N SER A 70 15.92 1.02 1.62
CA SER A 70 16.10 -0.32 2.21
C SER A 70 15.11 -0.65 3.33
N ALA A 71 14.41 0.35 3.89
CA ALA A 71 13.47 0.13 4.99
C ALA A 71 12.33 1.16 4.95
N PRO A 72 11.07 0.74 5.19
CA PRO A 72 9.91 1.63 5.15
C PRO A 72 9.66 2.29 6.51
N VAL A 73 10.68 2.97 7.03
CA VAL A 73 10.58 3.65 8.33
C VAL A 73 9.68 4.87 8.16
N ASP A 74 8.68 5.01 9.02
CA ASP A 74 7.69 6.12 8.98
C ASP A 74 6.75 6.14 7.76
N ASP A 75 6.93 5.22 6.80
CA ASP A 75 6.00 5.01 5.70
C ASP A 75 4.77 4.21 6.14
N TYR A 76 3.61 4.59 5.61
CA TYR A 76 2.38 3.87 5.90
C TYR A 76 2.25 2.56 5.08
N GLU A 77 1.54 1.61 5.65
CA GLU A 77 0.94 0.48 4.93
C GLU A 77 -0.44 0.18 5.52
N LEU A 78 -1.35 -0.38 4.71
CA LEU A 78 -2.64 -0.81 5.20
C LEU A 78 -2.49 -1.86 6.30
N ALA A 79 -3.16 -1.63 7.44
CA ALA A 79 -3.17 -2.57 8.56
C ALA A 79 -3.51 -4.00 8.11
N ASP A 80 -4.53 -4.14 7.25
CA ASP A 80 -4.96 -5.38 6.59
C ASP A 80 -3.87 -6.13 5.79
N ALA A 81 -2.83 -5.43 5.33
CA ALA A 81 -1.70 -6.02 4.60
C ALA A 81 -0.53 -6.39 5.53
N LEU A 82 -0.57 -5.90 6.77
CA LEU A 82 0.39 -6.23 7.82
C LEU A 82 -0.10 -7.43 8.67
N GLU A 83 -1.40 -7.71 8.69
CA GLU A 83 -1.96 -8.88 9.35
C GLU A 83 -1.35 -10.19 8.80
N GLY A 84 -0.74 -11.00 9.67
CA GLY A 84 -0.12 -12.28 9.31
C GLY A 84 1.32 -12.18 8.79
N ARG A 85 1.93 -10.99 8.79
CA ARG A 85 3.38 -10.84 8.71
C ARG A 85 3.92 -10.97 10.12
N ASP A 86 4.57 -12.09 10.44
CA ASP A 86 5.32 -12.21 11.69
C ASP A 86 6.31 -11.05 11.78
N VAL A 87 6.15 -10.23 12.81
CA VAL A 87 7.04 -9.11 13.18
C VAL A 87 8.38 -9.62 13.66
#